data_AF-A0A1J5SCJ5-F1
#
_entry.id   AF-A0A1J5SCJ5-F1
#
_cell.length_a   1.000
_cell.length_b   1.000
_cell.length_c   1.000
_cell.angle_alpha   90.00
_cell.angle_beta   90.00
_cell.angle_gamma   90.00
#
_symmetry.space_group_name_H-M   'P 1'
#
loop_
_entity.id
_entity.type
_entity.pdbx_description
1 polymer ?
#
loop_
_entity_poly.entity_id
_entity_poly.type
_entity_poly.pdbx_seq_one_letter_code
_entity_poly.pdbx_strand_id
1 'polypeptide(L)'
;MTKMFFIESLNELYIDVQSKEIFHDSKFFVDCIPKFPVDEILKKYSIEKTKENFDLKLFVTENFSFPAEIDTHYHSAGKTIQQHIEQLWSVLKRNPDGQSGTLIPLPNSYIVPGGRFREVYYWDTYFTMLGLQISKRIDLIENMIENFSHLIHEIGFIPNGNRTYYLGRSQPPFFSLMIKLLSEEKGENVLLKYADALEKEYQFWMDGEDKLTQTNNSFRRVVLLPDGSVLNRYWDDNDTPRPEAYAEDMQIAKLVNTDAAKVYRDIRAAAESGWDFSSRWFKEPGKMQTIQTTALIPVDLNCLMLHLEETLLQIFELKNDEIKINSFKQKISQRKKSIQTFCWNEEAGFYFDYHFLKAKRTLHYNLAAVYPLFFSVATQEQSNKVASIIEEKFLQSGGVVTTIQTTGQQWDAPNGWAPLQWITYKGLMNYNHHSLAKKIKENWMSANEKVYAASGKMMEKYNVMDTNTKAGGGEYPNQDGFGWTNAVYLKLLNE
;
A
#
# COMPACT_ATOMS: atom_id res chain seq x y z
N MET A 1 -25.02 -0.30 -13.01
CA MET A 1 -24.11 -1.06 -12.13
C MET A 1 -24.79 -2.34 -11.70
N THR A 2 -24.16 -3.48 -11.97
CA THR A 2 -24.56 -4.76 -11.39
C THR A 2 -24.39 -4.69 -9.87
N LYS A 3 -25.29 -5.29 -9.09
CA LYS A 3 -25.27 -5.21 -7.62
C LYS A 3 -23.98 -5.84 -7.09
N MET A 4 -23.08 -5.04 -6.49
CA MET A 4 -21.85 -5.53 -5.87
C MET A 4 -22.17 -6.42 -4.67
N PHE A 5 -21.39 -7.48 -4.46
CA PHE A 5 -21.51 -8.36 -3.30
C PHE A 5 -20.58 -7.89 -2.19
N PHE A 6 -21.16 -7.55 -1.04
CA PHE A 6 -20.45 -7.19 0.18
C PHE A 6 -20.49 -8.39 1.11
N ILE A 7 -19.34 -8.84 1.62
CA ILE A 7 -19.28 -10.05 2.45
C ILE A 7 -20.08 -9.88 3.75
N GLU A 8 -20.17 -8.66 4.25
CA GLU A 8 -20.93 -8.26 5.42
C GLU A 8 -22.45 -8.47 5.24
N SER A 9 -22.94 -8.57 3.99
CA SER A 9 -24.34 -8.92 3.71
C SER A 9 -24.71 -10.33 4.16
N LEU A 10 -23.72 -11.19 4.46
CA LEU A 10 -23.94 -12.51 5.06
C LEU A 10 -24.26 -12.43 6.58
N ASN A 11 -24.23 -11.24 7.19
CA ASN A 11 -24.64 -11.02 8.58
C ASN A 11 -24.00 -12.02 9.56
N GLU A 12 -24.82 -12.70 10.36
CA GLU A 12 -24.40 -13.67 11.37
C GLU A 12 -23.54 -14.80 10.79
N LEU A 13 -23.82 -15.30 9.58
CA LEU A 13 -23.01 -16.35 8.96
C LEU A 13 -21.56 -15.90 8.80
N TYR A 14 -21.35 -14.66 8.36
CA TYR A 14 -20.00 -14.11 8.22
C TYR A 14 -19.28 -13.99 9.56
N ILE A 15 -19.97 -13.47 10.59
CA ILE A 15 -19.41 -13.35 11.94
C ILE A 15 -19.04 -14.73 12.49
N ASP A 16 -19.91 -15.72 12.32
CA ASP A 16 -19.71 -17.09 12.79
C ASP A 16 -18.50 -17.75 12.12
N VAL A 17 -18.37 -17.59 10.79
CA VAL A 17 -17.25 -18.17 10.05
C VAL A 17 -15.92 -17.55 10.48
N GLN A 18 -15.85 -16.22 10.61
CA GLN A 18 -14.63 -15.56 11.03
C GLN A 18 -14.29 -15.81 12.50
N SER A 19 -15.27 -15.75 13.40
CA SER A 19 -15.02 -15.86 14.85
C SER A 19 -14.73 -17.29 15.31
N LYS A 20 -15.17 -18.31 14.55
CA LYS A 20 -14.86 -19.72 14.83
C LYS A 20 -13.57 -20.21 14.18
N GLU A 21 -12.89 -19.36 13.41
CA GLU A 21 -11.58 -19.64 12.80
C GLU A 21 -11.54 -21.00 12.06
N ILE A 22 -12.62 -21.34 11.34
CA ILE A 22 -12.76 -22.63 10.64
C ILE A 22 -11.81 -22.76 9.42
N PHE A 23 -11.20 -21.63 9.02
CA PHE A 23 -10.14 -21.52 8.01
C PHE A 23 -8.92 -20.83 8.63
N HIS A 24 -7.72 -21.18 8.18
CA HIS A 24 -6.46 -20.68 8.74
C HIS A 24 -6.12 -19.21 8.41
N ASP A 25 -6.78 -18.61 7.42
CA ASP A 25 -6.58 -17.21 7.01
C ASP A 25 -7.95 -16.54 6.92
N SER A 26 -8.16 -15.45 7.68
CA SER A 26 -9.39 -14.65 7.66
C SER A 26 -9.76 -14.15 6.26
N LYS A 27 -8.78 -13.99 5.36
CA LYS A 27 -9.02 -13.60 3.97
C LYS A 27 -9.63 -14.71 3.13
N PHE A 28 -9.48 -15.98 3.53
CA PHE A 28 -9.95 -17.12 2.74
C PHE A 28 -11.46 -17.06 2.50
N PHE A 29 -12.24 -16.85 3.55
CA PHE A 29 -13.70 -16.84 3.44
C PHE A 29 -14.24 -15.62 2.70
N VAL A 30 -13.63 -14.44 2.88
CA VAL A 30 -14.11 -13.23 2.20
C VAL A 30 -13.83 -13.21 0.71
N ASP A 31 -12.97 -14.12 0.23
CA ASP A 31 -12.71 -14.35 -1.19
C ASP A 31 -13.57 -15.48 -1.78
N CYS A 32 -14.31 -16.23 -0.96
CA CYS A 32 -15.23 -17.26 -1.42
C CYS A 32 -16.40 -16.66 -2.20
N ILE A 33 -16.86 -17.40 -3.21
CA ILE A 33 -17.94 -16.96 -4.10
C ILE A 33 -19.23 -17.69 -3.73
N PRO A 34 -20.34 -16.99 -3.41
CA PRO A 34 -21.63 -17.64 -3.18
C PRO A 34 -22.06 -18.49 -4.38
N LYS A 35 -22.43 -19.76 -4.16
CA LYS A 35 -22.98 -20.66 -5.20
C LYS A 35 -24.46 -20.39 -5.47
N PHE A 36 -25.15 -19.77 -4.51
CA PHE A 36 -26.58 -19.47 -4.53
C PHE A 36 -26.80 -18.00 -4.13
N PRO A 37 -28.00 -17.43 -4.41
CA PRO A 37 -28.35 -16.10 -3.91
C PRO A 37 -28.16 -15.99 -2.38
N VAL A 38 -27.64 -14.84 -1.93
CA VAL A 38 -27.31 -14.60 -0.51
C VAL A 38 -28.51 -14.87 0.41
N ASP A 39 -29.70 -14.41 0.04
CA ASP A 39 -30.91 -14.59 0.84
C ASP A 39 -31.28 -16.08 1.01
N GLU A 40 -31.01 -16.92 0.00
CA GLU A 40 -31.23 -18.36 0.07
C GLU A 40 -30.22 -19.03 0.99
N ILE A 41 -28.94 -18.65 0.89
CA ILE A 41 -27.88 -19.15 1.78
C ILE A 41 -28.20 -18.79 3.24
N LEU A 42 -28.62 -17.56 3.51
CA LEU A 42 -28.95 -17.11 4.86
C LEU A 42 -30.18 -17.81 5.43
N LYS A 43 -31.20 -18.03 4.61
CA LYS A 43 -32.37 -18.82 5.01
C LYS A 43 -31.96 -20.27 5.35
N LYS A 44 -31.14 -20.91 4.50
CA LYS A 44 -30.61 -22.25 4.75
C LYS A 44 -29.81 -22.29 6.06
N TYR A 45 -28.91 -21.33 6.26
CA TYR A 45 -28.09 -21.21 7.46
C TYR A 45 -28.92 -21.06 8.74
N SER A 46 -29.94 -20.19 8.74
CA SER A 46 -30.79 -19.97 9.91
C SER A 46 -31.53 -21.23 10.40
N ILE A 47 -31.83 -22.16 9.49
CA ILE A 47 -32.51 -23.43 9.77
C ILE A 47 -31.48 -24.51 10.16
N GLU A 48 -30.35 -24.56 9.46
CA GLU A 48 -29.36 -25.62 9.67
C GLU A 48 -28.53 -25.41 10.93
N LYS A 49 -28.22 -24.15 11.30
CA LYS A 49 -27.40 -23.83 12.48
C LYS A 49 -28.00 -24.32 13.80
N THR A 50 -29.30 -24.60 13.86
CA THR A 50 -29.99 -25.08 15.06
C THR A 50 -30.04 -26.61 15.16
N LYS A 51 -29.53 -27.34 14.16
CA LYS A 51 -29.49 -28.81 14.15
C LYS A 51 -28.33 -29.30 15.03
N GLU A 52 -28.55 -30.38 15.76
CA GLU A 52 -27.57 -30.95 16.71
C GLU A 52 -26.23 -31.32 16.06
N ASN A 53 -26.24 -31.78 14.80
CA ASN A 53 -25.06 -32.18 14.04
C ASN A 53 -24.62 -31.13 12.99
N PHE A 54 -24.89 -29.84 13.23
CA PHE A 54 -24.50 -28.78 12.29
C PHE A 54 -22.98 -28.61 12.23
N ASP A 55 -22.41 -28.71 11.02
CA ASP A 55 -21.01 -28.41 10.74
C ASP A 55 -20.91 -27.16 9.85
N LEU A 56 -20.38 -26.08 10.42
CA LEU A 56 -20.23 -24.80 9.73
C LEU A 56 -19.27 -24.89 8.53
N LYS A 57 -18.21 -25.69 8.62
CA LYS A 57 -17.23 -25.85 7.54
C LYS A 57 -17.84 -26.63 6.37
N LEU A 58 -18.61 -27.67 6.66
CA LEU A 58 -19.38 -28.38 5.64
C LEU A 58 -20.40 -27.44 4.99
N PHE A 59 -21.14 -26.67 5.79
CA PHE A 59 -22.10 -25.68 5.28
C PHE A 59 -21.44 -24.69 4.31
N VAL A 60 -20.29 -24.13 4.69
CA VAL A 60 -19.55 -23.20 3.81
C VAL A 60 -19.10 -23.89 2.53
N THR A 61 -18.58 -25.12 2.62
CA THR A 61 -18.13 -25.89 1.45
C THR A 61 -19.27 -26.16 0.46
N GLU A 62 -20.47 -26.45 0.95
CA GLU A 62 -21.64 -26.69 0.11
C GLU A 62 -22.18 -25.43 -0.57
N ASN A 63 -22.14 -24.28 0.12
CA ASN A 63 -22.81 -23.05 -0.32
C ASN A 63 -21.87 -22.03 -1.00
N PHE A 64 -20.56 -22.22 -0.91
CA PHE A 64 -19.57 -21.33 -1.50
C PHE A 64 -18.54 -22.08 -2.34
N SER A 65 -18.08 -21.44 -3.41
CA SER A 65 -16.94 -21.86 -4.22
C SER A 65 -15.68 -21.25 -3.64
N PHE A 66 -14.70 -22.10 -3.36
CA PHE A 66 -13.44 -21.66 -2.76
C PHE A 66 -12.56 -20.97 -3.79
N PRO A 67 -11.72 -20.01 -3.35
CA PRO A 67 -10.73 -19.39 -4.21
C PRO A 67 -9.82 -20.47 -4.82
N ALA A 68 -9.57 -20.41 -6.14
CA ALA A 68 -8.74 -21.39 -6.84
C ALA A 68 -7.36 -21.57 -6.19
N GLU A 69 -6.80 -22.78 -6.18
CA GLU A 69 -5.42 -22.95 -5.70
C GLU A 69 -4.45 -22.13 -6.57
N ILE A 70 -3.40 -21.59 -5.94
CA ILE A 70 -2.35 -20.87 -6.66
C ILE A 70 -1.65 -21.91 -7.55
N ASP A 71 -1.55 -21.63 -8.85
CA ASP A 71 -0.91 -22.52 -9.80
C ASP A 71 0.53 -22.85 -9.35
N THR A 72 0.75 -24.11 -8.97
CA THR A 72 2.04 -24.62 -8.48
C THR A 72 2.92 -25.17 -9.60
N HIS A 73 2.45 -25.16 -10.86
CA HIS A 73 3.18 -25.72 -12.00
C HIS A 73 4.39 -24.90 -12.44
N TYR A 74 4.55 -23.68 -11.91
CA TYR A 74 5.72 -22.87 -12.20
C TYR A 74 6.94 -23.34 -11.39
N HIS A 75 7.96 -23.84 -12.10
CA HIS A 75 9.24 -24.26 -11.52
C HIS A 75 10.38 -23.31 -11.91
N SER A 76 11.16 -22.87 -10.93
CA SER A 76 12.32 -21.98 -11.11
C SER A 76 13.66 -22.70 -11.27
N ALA A 77 13.69 -24.02 -11.11
CA ALA A 77 14.92 -24.81 -11.16
C ALA A 77 15.70 -24.58 -12.47
N GLY A 78 17.00 -24.25 -12.33
CA GLY A 78 17.91 -24.03 -13.45
C GLY A 78 17.79 -22.68 -14.19
N LYS A 79 16.91 -21.78 -13.73
CA LYS A 79 16.71 -20.45 -14.35
C LYS A 79 17.52 -19.37 -13.63
N THR A 80 18.07 -18.42 -14.37
CA THR A 80 18.56 -17.16 -13.76
C THR A 80 17.39 -16.35 -13.18
N ILE A 81 17.67 -15.41 -12.28
CA ILE A 81 16.63 -14.54 -11.70
C ILE A 81 15.87 -13.79 -12.79
N GLN A 82 16.56 -13.27 -13.81
CA GLN A 82 15.93 -12.55 -14.92
C GLN A 82 14.98 -13.46 -15.71
N GLN A 83 15.44 -14.66 -16.09
CA GLN A 83 14.58 -15.64 -16.76
C GLN A 83 13.37 -16.04 -15.92
N HIS A 84 13.57 -16.17 -14.61
CA HIS A 84 12.50 -16.46 -13.67
C HIS A 84 11.46 -15.34 -13.61
N ILE A 85 11.91 -14.09 -13.52
CA ILE A 85 11.02 -12.92 -13.45
C ILE A 85 10.23 -12.76 -14.75
N GLU A 86 10.87 -12.88 -15.91
CA GLU A 86 10.19 -12.75 -17.21
C GLU A 86 9.04 -13.73 -17.38
N GLN A 87 9.22 -14.98 -16.90
CA GLN A 87 8.16 -15.98 -16.94
C GLN A 87 7.09 -15.75 -15.87
N LEU A 88 7.49 -15.27 -14.68
CA LEU A 88 6.54 -14.97 -13.61
C LEU A 88 5.55 -13.87 -13.98
N TRP A 89 5.89 -12.94 -14.88
CA TRP A 89 4.89 -11.97 -15.36
C TRP A 89 3.65 -12.63 -15.97
N SER A 90 3.81 -13.79 -16.61
CA SER A 90 2.66 -14.54 -17.14
C SER A 90 1.88 -15.26 -16.05
N VAL A 91 2.55 -15.74 -15.00
CA VAL A 91 1.93 -16.42 -13.85
C VAL A 91 1.15 -15.45 -12.97
N LEU A 92 1.71 -14.26 -12.76
CA LEU A 92 1.09 -13.20 -11.96
C LEU A 92 0.04 -12.41 -12.73
N LYS A 93 -0.03 -12.58 -14.06
CA LYS A 93 -1.07 -11.96 -14.88
C LYS A 93 -2.44 -12.54 -14.55
N ARG A 94 -3.43 -11.66 -14.48
CA ARG A 94 -4.86 -11.99 -14.51
C ARG A 94 -5.47 -11.41 -15.78
N ASN A 95 -6.43 -12.13 -16.33
CA ASN A 95 -7.21 -11.65 -17.46
C ASN A 95 -8.33 -10.72 -16.94
N PRO A 96 -8.98 -9.93 -17.81
CA PRO A 96 -10.17 -9.16 -17.42
C PRO A 96 -11.18 -10.05 -16.70
N ASP A 97 -11.73 -9.55 -15.61
CA ASP A 97 -12.63 -10.34 -14.76
C ASP A 97 -14.10 -10.13 -15.12
N GLY A 98 -14.88 -11.19 -14.97
CA GLY A 98 -16.33 -11.06 -14.77
C GLY A 98 -16.64 -10.77 -13.31
N GLN A 99 -17.87 -10.33 -13.02
CA GLN A 99 -18.29 -10.17 -11.64
C GLN A 99 -18.29 -11.52 -10.91
N SER A 100 -17.58 -11.60 -9.78
CA SER A 100 -17.41 -12.84 -9.03
C SER A 100 -17.15 -12.58 -7.55
N GLY A 101 -18.11 -12.93 -6.69
CA GLY A 101 -18.00 -12.72 -5.25
C GLY A 101 -17.64 -11.27 -4.91
N THR A 102 -16.66 -11.09 -4.04
CA THR A 102 -16.18 -9.77 -3.59
C THR A 102 -15.22 -9.09 -4.59
N LEU A 103 -14.78 -9.78 -5.65
CA LEU A 103 -13.88 -9.22 -6.66
C LEU A 103 -14.63 -8.20 -7.53
N ILE A 104 -14.10 -6.99 -7.60
CA ILE A 104 -14.59 -5.92 -8.45
C ILE A 104 -13.98 -6.11 -9.84
N PRO A 105 -14.79 -6.25 -10.90
CA PRO A 105 -14.29 -6.57 -12.22
C PRO A 105 -13.44 -5.44 -12.80
N LEU A 106 -12.37 -5.81 -13.50
CA LEU A 106 -11.50 -4.88 -14.22
C LEU A 106 -11.56 -5.15 -15.74
N PRO A 107 -11.59 -4.10 -16.58
CA PRO A 107 -11.77 -4.25 -18.03
C PRO A 107 -10.54 -4.80 -18.75
N ASN A 108 -9.34 -4.65 -18.20
CA ASN A 108 -8.09 -5.06 -18.83
C ASN A 108 -7.29 -6.04 -17.95
N SER A 109 -6.31 -6.73 -18.55
CA SER A 109 -5.38 -7.57 -17.80
C SER A 109 -4.54 -6.77 -16.80
N TYR A 110 -4.20 -7.38 -15.68
CA TYR A 110 -3.37 -6.78 -14.64
C TYR A 110 -2.42 -7.81 -14.02
N ILE A 111 -1.43 -7.33 -13.27
CA ILE A 111 -0.51 -8.17 -12.50
C ILE A 111 -0.93 -8.14 -11.02
N VAL A 112 -0.98 -9.30 -10.37
CA VAL A 112 -1.16 -9.39 -8.91
C VAL A 112 0.19 -9.56 -8.20
N PRO A 113 0.31 -9.21 -6.91
CA PRO A 113 1.58 -9.37 -6.19
C PRO A 113 2.06 -10.82 -6.11
N GLY A 114 1.17 -11.77 -5.83
CA GLY A 114 1.47 -13.20 -5.69
C GLY A 114 0.96 -13.80 -4.37
N GLY A 115 0.89 -15.13 -4.30
CA GLY A 115 0.43 -15.82 -3.09
C GLY A 115 -1.05 -15.58 -2.77
N ARG A 116 -1.34 -15.20 -1.52
CA ARG A 116 -2.70 -14.89 -1.03
C ARG A 116 -3.32 -13.64 -1.68
N PHE A 117 -2.49 -12.77 -2.27
CA PHE A 117 -2.89 -11.55 -2.94
C PHE A 117 -3.31 -11.86 -4.37
N ARG A 118 -4.63 -11.94 -4.57
CA ARG A 118 -5.26 -12.46 -5.81
C ARG A 118 -5.97 -11.36 -6.59
N GLU A 119 -5.90 -10.15 -6.09
CA GLU A 119 -6.45 -8.91 -6.63
C GLU A 119 -5.29 -7.96 -6.97
N VAL A 120 -5.56 -6.95 -7.80
CA VAL A 120 -4.61 -5.86 -7.99
C VAL A 120 -4.51 -5.08 -6.69
N TYR A 121 -3.29 -4.66 -6.32
CA TYR A 121 -3.05 -3.72 -5.23
C TYR A 121 -2.51 -2.42 -5.78
N TYR A 122 -2.95 -1.30 -5.22
CA TYR A 122 -2.72 0.01 -5.82
C TYR A 122 -1.22 0.37 -5.87
N TRP A 123 -0.56 0.57 -4.73
CA TRP A 123 0.83 1.07 -4.75
C TRP A 123 1.84 0.01 -5.23
N ASP A 124 1.61 -1.28 -4.96
CA ASP A 124 2.38 -2.42 -5.46
C ASP A 124 2.54 -2.37 -6.99
N THR A 125 1.49 -1.91 -7.66
CA THR A 125 1.43 -1.86 -9.11
C THR A 125 2.47 -0.89 -9.67
N TYR A 126 2.76 0.23 -9.02
CA TYR A 126 3.78 1.17 -9.50
C TYR A 126 5.15 0.51 -9.49
N PHE A 127 5.51 -0.13 -8.38
CA PHE A 127 6.80 -0.83 -8.28
C PHE A 127 6.87 -1.97 -9.28
N THR A 128 5.77 -2.71 -9.47
CA THR A 128 5.67 -3.77 -10.49
C THR A 128 5.89 -3.21 -11.91
N MET A 129 5.31 -2.06 -12.23
CA MET A 129 5.46 -1.41 -13.53
C MET A 129 6.91 -1.01 -13.83
N LEU A 130 7.75 -0.71 -12.82
CA LEU A 130 9.18 -0.46 -13.04
C LEU A 130 9.87 -1.65 -13.71
N GLY A 131 9.50 -2.86 -13.30
CA GLY A 131 10.00 -4.11 -13.89
C GLY A 131 9.42 -4.35 -15.27
N LEU A 132 8.11 -4.14 -15.45
CA LEU A 132 7.45 -4.26 -16.75
C LEU A 132 8.02 -3.29 -17.79
N GLN A 133 8.46 -2.10 -17.39
CA GLN A 133 9.12 -1.12 -18.26
C GLN A 133 10.46 -1.70 -18.78
N ILE A 134 11.24 -2.32 -17.91
CA ILE A 134 12.49 -3.02 -18.28
C ILE A 134 12.20 -4.20 -19.21
N SER A 135 11.18 -5.01 -18.89
CA SER A 135 10.72 -6.14 -19.70
C SER A 135 9.98 -5.73 -21.00
N LYS A 136 9.88 -4.42 -21.29
CA LYS A 136 9.17 -3.86 -22.46
C LYS A 136 7.72 -4.31 -22.60
N ARG A 137 7.06 -4.58 -21.46
CA ARG A 137 5.63 -4.92 -21.34
C ARG A 137 4.78 -3.67 -21.15
N ILE A 138 4.93 -2.72 -22.08
CA ILE A 138 4.23 -1.42 -22.04
C ILE A 138 2.71 -1.61 -22.19
N ASP A 139 2.30 -2.68 -22.88
CA ASP A 139 0.91 -3.14 -22.98
C ASP A 139 0.27 -3.35 -21.60
N LEU A 140 0.98 -4.01 -20.69
CA LEU A 140 0.48 -4.28 -19.34
C LEU A 140 0.48 -3.04 -18.46
N ILE A 141 1.47 -2.16 -18.61
CA ILE A 141 1.50 -0.87 -17.90
C ILE A 141 0.26 -0.05 -18.27
N GLU A 142 -0.02 0.09 -19.57
CA GLU A 142 -1.19 0.83 -20.03
C GLU A 142 -2.50 0.19 -19.55
N ASN A 143 -2.64 -1.14 -19.66
CA ASN A 143 -3.82 -1.85 -19.17
C ASN A 143 -4.09 -1.61 -17.67
N MET A 144 -3.06 -1.62 -16.83
CA MET A 144 -3.21 -1.39 -15.39
C MET A 144 -3.57 0.07 -15.08
N ILE A 145 -3.01 1.04 -15.81
CA ILE A 145 -3.40 2.46 -15.70
C ILE A 145 -4.86 2.66 -16.14
N GLU A 146 -5.30 2.00 -17.21
CA GLU A 146 -6.69 2.01 -17.65
C GLU A 146 -7.63 1.39 -16.60
N ASN A 147 -7.20 0.30 -15.96
CA ASN A 147 -7.97 -0.31 -14.87
C ASN A 147 -8.12 0.63 -13.67
N PHE A 148 -7.05 1.33 -13.26
CA PHE A 148 -7.14 2.31 -12.19
C PHE A 148 -7.96 3.54 -12.57
N SER A 149 -7.83 4.01 -13.82
CA SER A 149 -8.71 5.04 -14.35
C SER A 149 -10.17 4.60 -14.29
N HIS A 150 -10.48 3.38 -14.71
CA HIS A 150 -11.81 2.79 -14.61
C HIS A 150 -12.34 2.77 -13.18
N LEU A 151 -11.54 2.31 -12.20
CA LEU A 151 -11.92 2.33 -10.78
C LEU A 151 -12.21 3.75 -10.28
N ILE A 152 -11.38 4.74 -10.63
CA ILE A 152 -11.63 6.15 -10.27
C ILE A 152 -12.97 6.64 -10.84
N HIS A 153 -13.31 6.28 -12.08
CA HIS A 153 -14.56 6.71 -12.70
C HIS A 153 -15.81 6.02 -12.12
N GLU A 154 -15.72 4.71 -11.84
CA GLU A 154 -16.87 3.93 -11.37
C GLU A 154 -17.08 4.00 -9.85
N ILE A 155 -16.00 4.16 -9.08
CA ILE A 155 -16.00 4.09 -7.61
C ILE A 155 -15.69 5.46 -6.98
N GLY A 156 -14.96 6.32 -7.69
CA GLY A 156 -14.53 7.64 -7.22
C GLY A 156 -13.08 7.69 -6.74
N PHE A 157 -12.41 6.54 -6.59
CA PHE A 157 -11.00 6.43 -6.20
C PHE A 157 -10.45 5.05 -6.53
N ILE A 158 -9.14 4.85 -6.35
CA ILE A 158 -8.50 3.54 -6.45
C ILE A 158 -8.54 2.87 -5.06
N PRO A 159 -9.30 1.79 -4.86
CA PRO A 159 -9.30 1.09 -3.57
C PRO A 159 -7.96 0.39 -3.31
N ASN A 160 -7.68 0.04 -2.05
CA ASN A 160 -6.48 -0.72 -1.64
C ASN A 160 -6.17 -1.89 -2.59
N GLY A 161 -7.20 -2.66 -2.93
CA GLY A 161 -7.23 -3.55 -4.08
C GLY A 161 -8.65 -3.71 -4.64
N ASN A 162 -8.84 -4.41 -5.76
CA ASN A 162 -10.15 -4.51 -6.42
C ASN A 162 -11.13 -5.49 -5.72
N ARG A 163 -11.39 -5.30 -4.43
CA ARG A 163 -12.34 -6.07 -3.62
C ARG A 163 -13.32 -5.16 -2.91
N THR A 164 -14.56 -5.60 -2.72
CA THR A 164 -15.61 -4.78 -2.08
C THR A 164 -15.30 -4.42 -0.63
N TYR A 165 -14.59 -5.28 0.10
CA TYR A 165 -14.12 -5.00 1.47
C TYR A 165 -12.99 -3.95 1.55
N TYR A 166 -12.47 -3.49 0.40
CA TYR A 166 -11.52 -2.39 0.29
C TYR A 166 -12.17 -1.04 -0.06
N LEU A 167 -13.49 -0.97 -0.30
CA LEU A 167 -14.19 0.27 -0.68
C LEU A 167 -14.27 1.34 0.42
N GLY A 168 -13.70 1.09 1.61
CA GLY A 168 -13.51 2.11 2.62
C GLY A 168 -12.20 2.90 2.50
N ARG A 169 -11.20 2.38 1.78
CA ARG A 169 -9.84 2.93 1.81
C ARG A 169 -9.08 2.75 0.50
N SER A 170 -8.20 3.69 0.23
CA SER A 170 -7.23 3.65 -0.88
C SER A 170 -5.96 2.88 -0.47
N GLN A 171 -4.84 3.28 -1.06
CA GLN A 171 -3.46 2.96 -0.70
C GLN A 171 -2.58 4.18 -1.02
N PRO A 172 -1.25 4.20 -0.76
CA PRO A 172 -0.41 5.34 -1.10
C PRO A 172 -0.58 5.79 -2.57
N PRO A 173 -0.79 7.10 -2.86
CA PRO A 173 -1.27 7.53 -4.18
C PRO A 173 -0.17 7.62 -5.25
N PHE A 174 0.15 6.46 -5.84
CA PHE A 174 1.19 6.32 -6.86
C PHE A 174 0.70 6.47 -8.32
N PHE A 175 -0.59 6.68 -8.57
CA PHE A 175 -1.16 6.75 -9.93
C PHE A 175 -0.53 7.87 -10.78
N SER A 176 -0.24 9.04 -10.19
CA SER A 176 0.53 10.10 -10.86
C SER A 176 1.91 9.62 -11.32
N LEU A 177 2.62 8.82 -10.51
CA LEU A 177 3.90 8.24 -10.89
C LEU A 177 3.75 7.16 -11.98
N MET A 178 2.69 6.36 -11.93
CA MET A 178 2.40 5.37 -12.97
C MET A 178 2.16 6.04 -14.34
N ILE A 179 1.39 7.12 -14.36
CA ILE A 179 1.15 7.90 -15.58
C ILE A 179 2.46 8.51 -16.09
N LYS A 180 3.29 9.07 -15.19
CA LYS A 180 4.61 9.60 -15.58
C LYS A 180 5.51 8.52 -16.17
N LEU A 181 5.55 7.33 -15.57
CA LEU A 181 6.28 6.18 -16.10
C LEU A 181 5.81 5.79 -17.51
N LEU A 182 4.48 5.77 -17.76
CA LEU A 182 3.96 5.50 -19.10
C LEU A 182 4.28 6.63 -20.09
N SER A 183 4.30 7.89 -19.62
CA SER A 183 4.64 9.05 -20.46
C SER A 183 6.10 9.05 -20.92
N GLU A 184 7.02 8.44 -20.16
CA GLU A 184 8.41 8.22 -20.58
C GLU A 184 8.51 7.33 -21.83
N GLU A 185 7.57 6.38 -21.98
CA GLU A 185 7.58 5.42 -23.09
C GLU A 185 6.69 5.86 -24.28
N LYS A 186 5.59 6.58 -24.02
CA LYS A 186 4.59 6.94 -25.05
C LYS A 186 4.47 8.45 -25.32
N GLY A 187 5.24 9.27 -24.61
CA GLY A 187 5.22 10.73 -24.72
C GLY A 187 4.17 11.42 -23.86
N GLU A 188 4.27 12.75 -23.84
CA GLU A 188 3.57 13.61 -22.88
C GLU A 188 2.04 13.62 -23.03
N ASN A 189 1.51 13.28 -24.20
CA ASN A 189 0.06 13.17 -24.46
C ASN A 189 -0.65 12.17 -23.53
N VAL A 190 0.09 11.22 -22.93
CA VAL A 190 -0.42 10.31 -21.90
C VAL A 190 -1.00 11.09 -20.70
N LEU A 191 -0.38 12.21 -20.33
CA LEU A 191 -0.86 13.05 -19.22
C LEU A 191 -2.26 13.62 -19.50
N LEU A 192 -2.49 14.07 -20.74
CA LEU A 192 -3.79 14.59 -21.17
C LEU A 192 -4.87 13.50 -21.20
N LYS A 193 -4.50 12.28 -21.62
CA LYS A 193 -5.42 11.12 -21.67
C LYS A 193 -6.01 10.79 -20.30
N TYR A 194 -5.20 10.85 -19.23
CA TYR A 194 -5.62 10.47 -17.88
C TYR A 194 -5.90 11.66 -16.95
N ALA A 195 -5.95 12.88 -17.50
CA ALA A 195 -6.12 14.09 -16.72
C ALA A 195 -7.37 14.08 -15.83
N ASP A 196 -8.53 13.66 -16.36
CA ASP A 196 -9.78 13.62 -15.58
C ASP A 196 -9.70 12.65 -14.40
N ALA A 197 -9.12 11.46 -14.62
CA ALA A 197 -8.92 10.48 -13.56
C ALA A 197 -7.98 11.03 -12.47
N LEU A 198 -6.91 11.70 -12.85
CA LEU A 198 -5.96 12.27 -11.90
C LEU A 198 -6.56 13.42 -11.09
N GLU A 199 -7.38 14.27 -11.72
CA GLU A 199 -8.12 15.33 -11.04
C GLU A 199 -9.12 14.76 -10.02
N LYS A 200 -9.84 13.68 -10.38
CA LYS A 200 -10.77 12.98 -9.48
C LYS A 200 -10.06 12.30 -8.31
N GLU A 201 -8.91 11.68 -8.55
CA GLU A 201 -8.11 11.12 -7.45
C GLU A 201 -7.67 12.20 -6.47
N TYR A 202 -7.20 13.36 -6.97
CA TYR A 202 -6.85 14.48 -6.12
C TYR A 202 -8.05 14.97 -5.30
N GLN A 203 -9.24 15.05 -5.91
CA GLN A 203 -10.48 15.39 -5.21
C GLN A 203 -10.83 14.38 -4.10
N PHE A 204 -10.62 13.08 -4.32
CA PHE A 204 -10.81 12.07 -3.26
C PHE A 204 -9.91 12.32 -2.04
N TRP A 205 -8.62 12.61 -2.28
CA TRP A 205 -7.68 12.88 -1.18
C TRP A 205 -7.96 14.20 -0.47
N MET A 206 -8.50 15.19 -1.19
CA MET A 206 -8.85 16.51 -0.67
C MET A 206 -10.31 16.63 -0.20
N ASP A 207 -11.08 15.54 -0.21
CA ASP A 207 -12.49 15.56 0.13
C ASP A 207 -12.73 16.06 1.57
N GLY A 208 -13.56 17.10 1.67
CA GLY A 208 -13.89 17.79 2.91
C GLY A 208 -12.93 18.91 3.33
N GLU A 209 -11.99 19.33 2.46
CA GLU A 209 -11.15 20.53 2.68
C GLU A 209 -12.01 21.76 3.02
N ASP A 210 -13.16 21.92 2.38
CA ASP A 210 -14.13 23.00 2.58
C ASP A 210 -14.86 22.94 3.93
N LYS A 211 -14.84 21.79 4.61
CA LYS A 211 -15.48 21.57 5.93
C LYS A 211 -14.54 21.87 7.09
N LEU A 212 -13.26 22.12 6.80
CA LEU A 212 -12.25 22.34 7.83
C LEU A 212 -12.41 23.71 8.47
N THR A 213 -12.34 23.72 9.80
CA THR A 213 -12.30 24.94 10.60
C THR A 213 -11.23 24.81 11.68
N GLN A 214 -10.90 25.90 12.37
CA GLN A 214 -9.96 25.83 13.50
C GLN A 214 -10.48 24.96 14.65
N THR A 215 -11.80 24.77 14.79
CA THR A 215 -12.41 23.91 15.80
C THR A 215 -12.68 22.49 15.33
N ASN A 216 -12.79 22.28 14.00
CA ASN A 216 -12.85 20.98 13.36
C ASN A 216 -11.76 20.88 12.31
N ASN A 217 -10.53 20.64 12.77
CA ASN A 217 -9.34 20.76 11.96
C ASN A 217 -8.98 19.49 11.17
N SER A 218 -9.85 18.48 11.14
CA SER A 218 -9.65 17.31 10.27
C SER A 218 -10.98 16.74 9.80
N PHE A 219 -11.01 16.24 8.58
CA PHE A 219 -12.14 15.51 8.02
C PHE A 219 -11.59 14.47 7.04
N ARG A 220 -11.94 13.19 7.22
CA ARG A 220 -11.40 12.09 6.39
C ARG A 220 -9.88 12.18 6.23
N ARG A 221 -9.38 12.31 5.00
CA ARG A 221 -7.95 12.37 4.63
C ARG A 221 -7.33 13.76 4.75
N VAL A 222 -8.07 14.81 5.08
CA VAL A 222 -7.55 16.19 5.17
C VAL A 222 -7.42 16.68 6.61
N VAL A 223 -6.36 17.45 6.87
CA VAL A 223 -6.07 18.07 8.16
C VAL A 223 -5.62 19.51 7.96
N LEU A 224 -6.33 20.45 8.58
CA LEU A 224 -5.96 21.86 8.68
C LEU A 224 -4.94 22.06 9.80
N LEU A 225 -3.80 22.63 9.46
CA LEU A 225 -2.70 22.90 10.38
C LEU A 225 -2.75 24.35 10.90
N PRO A 226 -2.03 24.65 12.00
CA PRO A 226 -2.09 25.97 12.64
C PRO A 226 -1.66 27.14 11.76
N ASP A 227 -0.85 26.90 10.73
CA ASP A 227 -0.42 27.92 9.76
C ASP A 227 -1.44 28.16 8.63
N GLY A 228 -2.61 27.50 8.70
CA GLY A 228 -3.67 27.56 7.70
C GLY A 228 -3.48 26.61 6.52
N SER A 229 -2.39 25.86 6.48
CA SER A 229 -2.15 24.87 5.43
C SER A 229 -2.94 23.59 5.64
N VAL A 230 -3.22 22.88 4.55
CA VAL A 230 -3.89 21.57 4.58
C VAL A 230 -2.89 20.50 4.15
N LEU A 231 -2.68 19.51 5.00
CA LEU A 231 -1.94 18.28 4.69
C LEU A 231 -2.88 17.07 4.80
N ASN A 232 -2.40 15.94 4.29
CA ASN A 232 -3.17 14.71 4.24
C ASN A 232 -2.75 13.70 5.32
N ARG A 233 -3.70 12.86 5.72
CA ARG A 233 -3.50 11.67 6.55
C ARG A 233 -4.16 10.45 5.90
N TYR A 234 -3.75 9.26 6.31
CA TYR A 234 -4.48 8.04 5.96
C TYR A 234 -5.77 7.92 6.80
N TRP A 235 -6.83 7.42 6.16
CA TRP A 235 -8.18 7.30 6.69
C TRP A 235 -9.02 6.28 5.89
N ASP A 236 -9.52 5.24 6.55
CA ASP A 236 -10.60 4.40 6.00
C ASP A 236 -11.95 5.00 6.40
N ASP A 237 -12.97 4.94 5.54
CA ASP A 237 -14.32 5.44 5.79
C ASP A 237 -15.18 4.53 6.70
N ASN A 238 -14.73 3.32 7.01
CA ASN A 238 -15.30 2.41 8.00
C ASN A 238 -14.51 2.37 9.32
N ASP A 239 -15.20 2.11 10.42
CA ASP A 239 -14.67 1.92 11.79
C ASP A 239 -15.07 0.58 12.40
N THR A 240 -15.26 -0.45 11.57
CA THR A 240 -15.55 -1.82 11.99
C THR A 240 -14.31 -2.72 11.79
N PRO A 241 -14.25 -3.95 12.32
CA PRO A 241 -13.15 -4.86 11.98
C PRO A 241 -13.02 -5.07 10.46
N ARG A 242 -11.80 -5.18 9.95
CA ARG A 242 -11.51 -5.49 8.53
C ARG A 242 -12.06 -6.85 8.15
N PRO A 243 -12.81 -6.99 7.04
CA PRO A 243 -13.35 -8.30 6.69
C PRO A 243 -12.29 -9.36 6.44
N GLU A 244 -11.18 -8.97 5.83
CA GLU A 244 -10.05 -9.86 5.55
C GLU A 244 -9.17 -10.20 6.76
N ALA A 245 -9.44 -9.61 7.93
CA ALA A 245 -8.70 -9.78 9.18
C ALA A 245 -9.62 -9.60 10.41
N TYR A 246 -10.85 -10.12 10.33
CA TYR A 246 -11.92 -9.81 11.29
C TYR A 246 -11.59 -10.31 12.69
N ALA A 247 -11.10 -11.56 12.81
CA ALA A 247 -10.78 -12.17 14.09
C ALA A 247 -9.61 -11.43 14.76
N GLU A 248 -8.59 -11.10 13.99
CA GLU A 248 -7.38 -10.38 14.40
C GLU A 248 -7.72 -8.99 14.95
N ASP A 249 -8.49 -8.20 14.19
CA ASP A 249 -8.93 -6.86 14.60
C ASP A 249 -9.77 -6.92 15.89
N MET A 250 -10.68 -7.89 15.99
CA MET A 250 -11.50 -8.11 17.18
C MET A 250 -10.66 -8.49 18.41
N GLN A 251 -9.58 -9.26 18.23
CA GLN A 251 -8.66 -9.60 19.32
C GLN A 251 -7.92 -8.36 19.83
N ILE A 252 -7.43 -7.49 18.93
CA ILE A 252 -6.76 -6.24 19.32
C ILE A 252 -7.71 -5.29 20.05
N ALA A 253 -8.95 -5.14 19.57
CA ALA A 253 -9.92 -4.27 20.21
C ALA A 253 -10.31 -4.72 21.62
N LYS A 254 -10.24 -6.02 21.93
CA LYS A 254 -10.43 -6.54 23.31
C LYS A 254 -9.31 -6.12 24.28
N LEU A 255 -8.15 -5.70 23.77
CA LEU A 255 -7.00 -5.28 24.59
C LEU A 255 -7.07 -3.80 25.01
N VAL A 256 -8.04 -3.03 24.50
CA VAL A 256 -8.22 -1.62 24.83
C VAL A 256 -9.44 -1.39 25.71
N ASN A 257 -9.33 -0.41 26.61
CA ASN A 257 -10.47 0.13 27.37
C ASN A 257 -11.10 1.36 26.69
N THR A 258 -10.69 1.68 25.46
CA THR A 258 -11.14 2.84 24.70
C THR A 258 -12.26 2.46 23.74
N ASP A 259 -12.78 3.44 23.02
CA ASP A 259 -13.68 3.21 21.89
C ASP A 259 -13.04 2.28 20.84
N ALA A 260 -13.62 1.09 20.67
CA ALA A 260 -13.17 0.09 19.72
C ALA A 260 -13.26 0.59 18.27
N ALA A 261 -14.27 1.43 17.95
CA ALA A 261 -14.46 2.00 16.63
C ALA A 261 -13.24 2.84 16.21
N LYS A 262 -12.68 3.63 17.13
CA LYS A 262 -11.45 4.37 16.89
C LYS A 262 -10.25 3.45 16.60
N VAL A 263 -10.11 2.36 17.35
CA VAL A 263 -9.02 1.39 17.12
C VAL A 263 -9.16 0.73 15.75
N TYR A 264 -10.37 0.28 15.38
CA TYR A 264 -10.63 -0.26 14.05
C TYR A 264 -10.33 0.74 12.93
N ARG A 265 -10.71 2.00 13.11
CA ARG A 265 -10.38 3.08 12.17
C ARG A 265 -8.86 3.27 12.02
N ASP A 266 -8.12 3.29 13.12
CA ASP A 266 -6.66 3.44 13.11
C ASP A 266 -5.94 2.23 12.48
N ILE A 267 -6.45 1.01 12.70
CA ILE A 267 -6.01 -0.23 12.05
C ILE A 267 -6.23 -0.14 10.54
N ARG A 268 -7.45 0.19 10.11
CA ARG A 268 -7.79 0.31 8.68
C ARG A 268 -7.01 1.42 7.98
N ALA A 269 -6.79 2.55 8.65
CA ALA A 269 -5.95 3.62 8.14
C ALA A 269 -4.48 3.18 8.00
N ALA A 270 -3.98 2.29 8.86
CA ALA A 270 -2.64 1.71 8.66
C ALA A 270 -2.63 0.77 7.44
N ALA A 271 -3.71 0.04 7.15
CA ALA A 271 -3.83 -0.70 5.89
C ALA A 271 -3.90 0.23 4.66
N GLU A 272 -4.57 1.39 4.75
CA GLU A 272 -4.52 2.42 3.70
C GLU A 272 -3.09 2.97 3.50
N SER A 273 -2.27 2.98 4.55
CA SER A 273 -0.88 3.44 4.44
C SER A 273 0.05 2.49 3.69
N GLY A 274 -0.39 1.24 3.47
CA GLY A 274 0.45 0.15 2.99
C GLY A 274 1.40 -0.42 4.05
N TRP A 275 1.46 0.17 5.25
CA TRP A 275 2.33 -0.25 6.36
C TRP A 275 1.54 -0.89 7.52
N ASP A 276 0.72 -1.89 7.23
CA ASP A 276 -0.03 -2.70 8.20
C ASP A 276 0.77 -3.92 8.66
N PHE A 277 1.38 -3.96 9.85
CA PHE A 277 1.54 -2.87 10.81
C PHE A 277 3.01 -2.54 11.06
N SER A 278 3.21 -1.42 11.75
CA SER A 278 4.51 -0.83 12.05
C SER A 278 4.45 -0.07 13.37
N SER A 279 5.56 -0.08 14.11
CA SER A 279 5.83 0.80 15.25
C SER A 279 5.64 2.28 14.91
N ARG A 280 5.80 2.64 13.63
CA ARG A 280 5.52 3.98 13.09
C ARG A 280 4.16 4.54 13.53
N TRP A 281 3.15 3.67 13.62
CA TRP A 281 1.76 4.07 13.92
C TRP A 281 1.41 3.99 15.40
N PHE A 282 2.29 3.43 16.23
CA PHE A 282 1.99 3.13 17.63
C PHE A 282 2.49 4.24 18.54
N LYS A 283 1.72 4.59 19.56
CA LYS A 283 2.22 5.49 20.62
C LYS A 283 3.40 4.86 21.36
N GLU A 284 3.33 3.55 21.60
CA GLU A 284 4.37 2.78 22.27
C GLU A 284 4.86 1.68 21.31
N PRO A 285 6.13 1.73 20.84
CA PRO A 285 6.69 0.69 20.00
C PRO A 285 6.51 -0.70 20.63
N GLY A 286 5.95 -1.64 19.88
CA GLY A 286 5.64 -3.00 20.36
C GLY A 286 4.24 -3.19 20.96
N LYS A 287 3.44 -2.14 21.14
CA LYS A 287 2.05 -2.25 21.62
C LYS A 287 1.07 -1.80 20.53
N MET A 288 0.64 -2.74 19.70
CA MET A 288 -0.28 -2.49 18.58
C MET A 288 -1.61 -1.87 19.03
N GLN A 289 -2.10 -2.20 20.22
CA GLN A 289 -3.31 -1.60 20.80
C GLN A 289 -3.19 -0.09 21.07
N THR A 290 -1.98 0.47 20.94
CA THR A 290 -1.73 1.92 21.04
C THR A 290 -1.67 2.64 19.68
N ILE A 291 -2.11 1.97 18.62
CA ILE A 291 -2.21 2.51 17.26
C ILE A 291 -3.00 3.82 17.23
N GLN A 292 -2.50 4.79 16.47
CA GLN A 292 -3.04 6.16 16.41
C GLN A 292 -2.85 6.76 14.99
N THR A 293 -2.92 5.93 13.95
CA THR A 293 -2.62 6.28 12.56
C THR A 293 -3.33 7.54 12.08
N THR A 294 -4.63 7.68 12.38
CA THR A 294 -5.44 8.82 11.95
C THR A 294 -5.11 10.13 12.67
N ALA A 295 -4.26 10.10 13.70
CA ALA A 295 -3.79 11.29 14.39
C ALA A 295 -2.46 11.82 13.83
N LEU A 296 -1.90 11.15 12.81
CA LEU A 296 -0.60 11.44 12.23
C LEU A 296 -0.74 12.01 10.82
N ILE A 297 0.14 12.95 10.49
CA ILE A 297 0.41 13.48 9.15
C ILE A 297 1.64 12.72 8.64
N PRO A 298 1.46 11.74 7.74
CA PRO A 298 2.54 10.91 7.25
C PRO A 298 3.41 11.69 6.25
N VAL A 299 4.73 11.67 6.43
CA VAL A 299 5.64 12.41 5.53
C VAL A 299 5.64 11.86 4.10
N ASP A 300 5.51 10.54 3.96
CA ASP A 300 5.42 9.85 2.67
C ASP A 300 4.16 10.24 1.87
N LEU A 301 2.99 10.17 2.49
CA LEU A 301 1.72 10.55 1.87
C LEU A 301 1.78 11.98 1.33
N ASN A 302 2.32 12.90 2.12
CA ASN A 302 2.36 14.30 1.73
C ASN A 302 3.37 14.59 0.61
N CYS A 303 4.43 13.79 0.49
CA CYS A 303 5.29 13.84 -0.70
C CYS A 303 4.62 13.24 -1.95
N LEU A 304 3.81 12.19 -1.79
CA LEU A 304 3.03 11.63 -2.91
C LEU A 304 1.95 12.61 -3.40
N MET A 305 1.25 13.27 -2.46
CA MET A 305 0.29 14.33 -2.79
C MET A 305 0.96 15.51 -3.48
N LEU A 306 2.19 15.85 -3.12
CA LEU A 306 2.97 16.87 -3.81
C LEU A 306 3.25 16.47 -5.27
N HIS A 307 3.69 15.24 -5.51
CA HIS A 307 3.92 14.74 -6.86
C HIS A 307 2.64 14.72 -7.70
N LEU A 308 1.51 14.37 -7.08
CA LEU A 308 0.19 14.43 -7.70
C LEU A 308 -0.16 15.87 -8.12
N GLU A 309 0.04 16.85 -7.24
CA GLU A 309 -0.17 18.28 -7.54
C GLU A 309 0.76 18.79 -8.65
N GLU A 310 2.04 18.40 -8.64
CA GLU A 310 3.01 18.75 -9.69
C GLU A 310 2.64 18.15 -11.05
N THR A 311 2.15 16.91 -11.06
CA THR A 311 1.68 16.25 -12.29
C THR A 311 0.42 16.92 -12.85
N LEU A 312 -0.51 17.32 -11.97
CA LEU A 312 -1.69 18.09 -12.36
C LEU A 312 -1.32 19.48 -12.89
N LEU A 313 -0.36 20.16 -12.27
CA LEU A 313 0.17 21.42 -12.80
C LEU A 313 0.67 21.26 -14.24
N GLN A 314 1.48 20.22 -14.52
CA GLN A 314 1.96 19.94 -15.88
C GLN A 314 0.79 19.73 -16.86
N ILE A 315 -0.25 19.00 -16.45
CA ILE A 315 -1.46 18.81 -17.25
C ILE A 315 -2.15 20.14 -17.54
N PHE A 316 -2.29 21.02 -16.56
CA PHE A 316 -2.93 22.32 -16.74
C PHE A 316 -2.12 23.27 -17.61
N GLU A 317 -0.78 23.19 -17.54
CA GLU A 317 0.12 23.89 -18.47
C GLU A 317 -0.08 23.42 -19.91
N LEU A 318 -0.16 22.10 -20.14
CA LEU A 318 -0.46 21.55 -21.47
C LEU A 318 -1.85 21.95 -22.01
N LYS A 319 -2.82 22.12 -21.10
CA LYS A 319 -4.18 22.60 -21.43
C LYS A 319 -4.28 24.13 -21.55
N ASN A 320 -3.24 24.88 -21.18
CA ASN A 320 -3.26 26.34 -21.03
C ASN A 320 -4.38 26.86 -20.08
N ASP A 321 -4.63 26.15 -18.97
CA ASP A 321 -5.62 26.55 -17.95
C ASP A 321 -4.98 27.45 -16.89
N GLU A 322 -4.84 28.74 -17.20
CA GLU A 322 -4.17 29.74 -16.34
C GLU A 322 -4.73 29.83 -14.91
N ILE A 323 -6.03 29.57 -14.72
CA ILE A 323 -6.66 29.62 -13.39
C ILE A 323 -6.13 28.46 -12.55
N LYS A 324 -6.17 27.23 -13.10
CA LYS A 324 -5.66 26.05 -12.39
C LYS A 324 -4.14 26.07 -12.23
N ILE A 325 -3.40 26.57 -13.22
CA ILE A 325 -1.93 26.75 -13.14
C ILE A 325 -1.57 27.61 -11.93
N ASN A 326 -2.18 28.79 -11.78
CA ASN A 326 -1.88 29.69 -10.67
C ASN A 326 -2.29 29.09 -9.32
N SER A 327 -3.45 28.43 -9.25
CA SER A 327 -3.91 27.76 -8.03
C SER A 327 -2.97 26.62 -7.61
N PHE A 328 -2.57 25.74 -8.53
CA PHE A 328 -1.71 24.59 -8.21
C PHE A 328 -0.27 25.01 -7.88
N LYS A 329 0.27 26.07 -8.50
CA LYS A 329 1.56 26.65 -8.09
C LYS A 329 1.55 27.07 -6.61
N GLN A 330 0.46 27.68 -6.14
CA GLN A 330 0.30 28.04 -4.73
C GLN A 330 0.18 26.80 -3.83
N LYS A 331 -0.64 25.82 -4.21
CA LYS A 331 -0.81 24.57 -3.45
C LYS A 331 0.50 23.79 -3.30
N ILE A 332 1.25 23.62 -4.38
CA ILE A 332 2.58 22.98 -4.41
C ILE A 332 3.56 23.71 -3.48
N SER A 333 3.63 25.05 -3.59
CA SER A 333 4.51 25.86 -2.74
C SER A 333 4.13 25.72 -1.26
N GLN A 334 2.84 25.74 -0.95
CA GLN A 334 2.36 25.59 0.42
C GLN A 334 2.66 24.19 0.96
N ARG A 335 2.40 23.13 0.20
CA ARG A 335 2.67 21.74 0.62
C ARG A 335 4.16 21.50 0.86
N LYS A 336 5.04 21.96 -0.04
CA LYS A 336 6.50 21.90 0.17
C LYS A 336 6.91 22.58 1.49
N LYS A 337 6.40 23.79 1.73
CA LYS A 337 6.66 24.53 2.98
C LYS A 337 6.13 23.81 4.21
N SER A 338 4.93 23.23 4.14
CA SER A 338 4.30 22.52 5.25
C SER A 338 5.04 21.21 5.57
N ILE A 339 5.48 20.44 4.58
CA ILE A 339 6.34 19.25 4.81
C ILE A 339 7.61 19.66 5.57
N GLN A 340 8.27 20.74 5.14
CA GLN A 340 9.45 21.27 5.83
C GLN A 340 9.14 21.76 7.26
N THR A 341 7.98 22.37 7.47
CA THR A 341 7.61 22.96 8.77
C THR A 341 7.18 21.91 9.80
N PHE A 342 6.48 20.86 9.38
CA PHE A 342 5.84 19.91 10.28
C PHE A 342 6.57 18.56 10.37
N CYS A 343 7.23 18.11 9.30
CA CYS A 343 7.87 16.79 9.26
C CYS A 343 9.39 16.83 9.50
N TRP A 344 10.10 17.88 9.07
CA TRP A 344 11.54 18.00 9.30
C TRP A 344 11.86 18.32 10.77
N ASN A 345 12.74 17.56 11.42
CA ASN A 345 13.27 17.90 12.74
C ASN A 345 14.74 18.32 12.62
N GLU A 346 15.03 19.59 12.93
CA GLU A 346 16.38 20.16 12.81
C GLU A 346 17.38 19.53 13.79
N GLU A 347 16.97 19.31 15.05
CA GLU A 347 17.82 18.76 16.10
C GLU A 347 18.20 17.30 15.81
N ALA A 348 17.23 16.51 15.35
CA ALA A 348 17.45 15.11 14.99
C ALA A 348 18.04 14.93 13.58
N GLY A 349 18.05 15.98 12.74
CA GLY A 349 18.53 15.90 11.37
C GLY A 349 17.76 14.93 10.48
N PHE A 350 16.47 14.72 10.74
CA PHE A 350 15.67 13.69 10.08
C PHE A 350 14.21 14.11 9.88
N TYR A 351 13.51 13.44 8.96
CA TYR A 351 12.07 13.62 8.77
C TYR A 351 11.28 12.63 9.61
N PHE A 352 10.17 13.10 10.20
CA PHE A 352 9.25 12.30 10.99
C PHE A 352 7.81 12.63 10.63
N ASP A 353 6.90 11.72 10.94
CA ASP A 353 5.47 12.02 10.89
C ASP A 353 5.09 13.02 11.99
N TYR A 354 4.07 13.83 11.72
CA TYR A 354 3.62 14.87 12.65
C TYR A 354 2.28 14.49 13.29
N HIS A 355 2.24 14.44 14.62
CA HIS A 355 1.03 14.20 15.37
C HIS A 355 0.27 15.52 15.59
N PHE A 356 -0.69 15.81 14.73
CA PHE A 356 -1.33 17.15 14.71
C PHE A 356 -2.15 17.46 15.96
N LEU A 357 -2.80 16.46 16.59
CA LEU A 357 -3.52 16.67 17.85
C LEU A 357 -2.60 16.99 19.04
N LYS A 358 -1.35 16.49 19.02
CA LYS A 358 -0.35 16.72 20.08
C LYS A 358 0.66 17.82 19.71
N ALA A 359 0.48 18.43 18.54
CA ALA A 359 1.36 19.40 17.93
C ALA A 359 2.86 19.02 17.96
N LYS A 360 3.19 17.73 17.76
CA LYS A 360 4.57 17.23 17.88
C LYS A 360 4.92 16.16 16.87
N ARG A 361 6.20 16.08 16.50
CA ARG A 361 6.75 14.98 15.69
C ARG A 361 6.82 13.69 16.50
N THR A 362 6.66 12.54 15.86
CA THR A 362 6.64 11.23 16.55
C THR A 362 8.01 10.77 17.05
N LEU A 363 9.09 11.20 16.38
CA LEU A 363 10.47 10.76 16.63
C LEU A 363 10.66 9.23 16.49
N HIS A 364 9.79 8.57 15.73
CA HIS A 364 9.98 7.17 15.34
C HIS A 364 10.81 7.11 14.05
N TYR A 365 12.07 6.70 14.15
CA TYR A 365 12.95 6.54 12.99
C TYR A 365 12.45 5.42 12.07
N ASN A 366 12.00 5.81 10.88
CA ASN A 366 11.51 4.91 9.84
C ASN A 366 11.85 5.45 8.43
N LEU A 367 11.83 4.59 7.42
CA LEU A 367 12.23 4.93 6.05
C LEU A 367 11.25 5.81 5.27
N ALA A 368 10.06 6.16 5.80
CA ALA A 368 9.24 7.19 5.16
C ALA A 368 9.97 8.53 5.06
N ALA A 369 10.96 8.77 5.92
CA ALA A 369 11.85 9.92 5.89
C ALA A 369 12.67 10.07 4.61
N VAL A 370 12.72 9.05 3.74
CA VAL A 370 13.41 9.13 2.45
C VAL A 370 12.51 9.65 1.33
N TYR A 371 11.19 9.71 1.52
CA TYR A 371 10.26 10.29 0.54
C TYR A 371 10.60 11.75 0.18
N PRO A 372 10.96 12.64 1.12
CA PRO A 372 11.44 13.99 0.80
C PRO A 372 12.70 14.03 -0.07
N LEU A 373 13.55 13.00 -0.05
CA LEU A 373 14.69 12.88 -0.97
C LEU A 373 14.23 12.34 -2.33
N PHE A 374 13.36 11.33 -2.33
CA PHE A 374 12.83 10.75 -3.56
C PHE A 374 12.05 11.78 -4.42
N PHE A 375 11.28 12.66 -3.77
CA PHE A 375 10.51 13.72 -4.43
C PHE A 375 11.21 15.08 -4.46
N SER A 376 12.52 15.13 -4.19
CA SER A 376 13.34 16.35 -4.24
C SER A 376 12.78 17.55 -3.44
N VAL A 377 12.22 17.27 -2.26
CA VAL A 377 11.69 18.26 -1.30
C VAL A 377 12.77 18.77 -0.34
N ALA A 378 13.68 17.89 0.06
CA ALA A 378 14.77 18.22 0.98
C ALA A 378 15.75 19.25 0.38
N THR A 379 16.46 19.97 1.25
CA THR A 379 17.67 20.68 0.82
C THR A 379 18.85 19.71 0.72
N GLN A 380 19.93 20.11 0.04
CA GLN A 380 21.15 19.30 0.03
C GLN A 380 21.67 19.04 1.45
N GLU A 381 21.65 20.03 2.34
CA GLU A 381 22.06 19.86 3.75
C GLU A 381 21.19 18.83 4.48
N GLN A 382 19.87 18.92 4.34
CA GLN A 382 18.94 17.95 4.92
C GLN A 382 19.18 16.55 4.35
N SER A 383 19.42 16.44 3.05
CA SER A 383 19.75 15.16 2.41
C SER A 383 21.03 14.54 2.99
N ASN A 384 22.05 15.36 3.31
CA ASN A 384 23.30 14.88 3.90
C ASN A 384 23.05 14.33 5.32
N LYS A 385 22.25 15.02 6.14
CA LYS A 385 21.87 14.56 7.49
C LYS A 385 21.07 13.25 7.42
N VAL A 386 20.10 13.16 6.51
CA VAL A 386 19.31 11.95 6.29
C VAL A 386 20.18 10.79 5.79
N ALA A 387 21.08 11.03 4.84
CA ALA A 387 22.00 10.02 4.33
C ALA A 387 22.93 9.46 5.42
N SER A 388 23.49 10.32 6.27
CA SER A 388 24.31 9.89 7.42
C SER A 388 23.52 8.99 8.37
N ILE A 389 22.26 9.34 8.67
CA ILE A 389 21.40 8.52 9.54
C ILE A 389 21.02 7.19 8.86
N ILE A 390 20.78 7.18 7.55
CA ILE A 390 20.56 5.95 6.79
C ILE A 390 21.77 5.04 6.91
N GLU A 391 22.97 5.56 6.67
CA GLU A 391 24.21 4.78 6.76
C GLU A 391 24.47 4.25 8.18
N GLU A 392 24.23 5.06 9.21
CA GLU A 392 24.48 4.69 10.61
C GLU A 392 23.45 3.69 11.16
N LYS A 393 22.16 3.90 10.87
CA LYS A 393 21.07 3.22 11.57
C LYS A 393 20.26 2.25 10.71
N PHE A 394 20.12 2.53 9.41
CA PHE A 394 19.20 1.79 8.55
C PHE A 394 19.89 0.82 7.60
N LEU A 395 21.11 1.10 7.18
CA LEU A 395 21.90 0.23 6.31
C LEU A 395 22.30 -1.03 7.06
N GLN A 396 21.91 -2.17 6.50
CA GLN A 396 22.18 -3.51 7.01
C GLN A 396 22.79 -4.38 5.91
N SER A 397 23.20 -5.60 6.26
CA SER A 397 23.89 -6.51 5.32
C SER A 397 23.04 -6.92 4.11
N GLY A 398 21.71 -6.89 4.24
CA GLY A 398 20.76 -7.23 3.18
C GLY A 398 20.00 -6.05 2.57
N GLY A 399 20.41 -4.80 2.79
CA GLY A 399 19.72 -3.60 2.30
C GLY A 399 19.41 -2.62 3.43
N VAL A 400 18.33 -1.84 3.31
CA VAL A 400 17.87 -0.96 4.39
C VAL A 400 16.68 -1.55 5.15
N VAL A 401 16.73 -1.46 6.49
CA VAL A 401 15.66 -1.92 7.38
C VAL A 401 14.52 -0.90 7.45
N THR A 402 13.29 -1.34 7.63
CA THR A 402 12.08 -0.47 7.56
C THR A 402 12.04 0.59 8.66
N THR A 403 12.30 0.15 9.89
CA THR A 403 12.43 0.97 11.10
C THR A 403 13.61 0.45 11.92
N ILE A 404 14.01 1.17 12.95
CA ILE A 404 15.04 0.70 13.90
C ILE A 404 14.46 -0.09 15.09
N GLN A 405 13.15 -0.38 15.08
CA GLN A 405 12.43 -1.00 16.19
C GLN A 405 12.09 -2.46 15.85
N THR A 406 12.43 -3.40 16.73
CA THR A 406 12.05 -4.81 16.59
C THR A 406 10.79 -5.08 17.40
N THR A 407 9.64 -5.17 16.73
CA THR A 407 8.33 -5.26 17.40
C THR A 407 7.57 -6.55 17.12
N GLY A 408 8.04 -7.37 16.17
CA GLY A 408 7.30 -8.50 15.62
C GLY A 408 6.28 -8.10 14.55
N GLN A 409 6.09 -6.81 14.29
CA GLN A 409 5.32 -6.34 13.15
C GLN A 409 6.11 -6.41 11.85
N GLN A 410 5.42 -6.50 10.72
CA GLN A 410 6.08 -6.76 9.45
C GLN A 410 6.76 -5.53 8.83
N TRP A 411 6.24 -4.32 9.07
CA TRP A 411 6.85 -3.06 8.62
C TRP A 411 7.74 -2.46 9.71
N ASP A 412 8.62 -3.28 10.27
CA ASP A 412 9.56 -2.95 11.33
C ASP A 412 10.86 -3.77 11.17
N ALA A 413 11.88 -3.49 11.99
CA ALA A 413 13.05 -4.36 12.04
C ALA A 413 12.65 -5.80 12.42
N PRO A 414 13.28 -6.82 11.80
CA PRO A 414 14.46 -6.74 10.93
C PRO A 414 14.15 -6.71 9.42
N ASN A 415 12.90 -6.42 9.04
CA ASN A 415 12.45 -6.57 7.66
C ASN A 415 12.85 -5.37 6.80
N GLY A 416 13.24 -5.66 5.55
CA GLY A 416 13.34 -4.71 4.45
C GLY A 416 12.39 -5.09 3.31
N TRP A 417 11.82 -4.07 2.68
CA TRP A 417 10.81 -4.20 1.63
C TRP A 417 11.28 -3.55 0.34
N ALA A 418 11.06 -4.21 -0.79
CA ALA A 418 11.54 -3.77 -2.10
C ALA A 418 11.17 -2.31 -2.45
N PRO A 419 9.92 -1.82 -2.21
CA PRO A 419 9.56 -0.43 -2.40
C PRO A 419 10.50 0.56 -1.70
N LEU A 420 10.85 0.27 -0.43
CA LEU A 420 11.67 1.15 0.38
C LEU A 420 13.14 1.11 -0.04
N GLN A 421 13.61 -0.01 -0.59
CA GLN A 421 14.95 -0.08 -1.20
C GLN A 421 15.03 0.82 -2.42
N TRP A 422 14.05 0.75 -3.31
CA TRP A 422 13.98 1.58 -4.51
C TRP A 422 13.90 3.07 -4.19
N ILE A 423 12.98 3.44 -3.30
CA ILE A 423 12.79 4.83 -2.87
C ILE A 423 14.07 5.36 -2.22
N THR A 424 14.73 4.54 -1.39
CA THR A 424 15.98 4.93 -0.76
C THR A 424 17.10 5.10 -1.77
N TYR A 425 17.27 4.14 -2.68
CA TYR A 425 18.25 4.22 -3.75
C TYR A 425 18.06 5.48 -4.60
N LYS A 426 16.87 5.71 -5.16
CA LYS A 426 16.62 6.87 -6.02
C LYS A 426 16.67 8.19 -5.25
N GLY A 427 16.14 8.24 -4.03
CA GLY A 427 16.24 9.43 -3.19
C GLY A 427 17.68 9.84 -2.91
N LEU A 428 18.57 8.89 -2.62
CA LEU A 428 20.00 9.17 -2.45
C LEU A 428 20.67 9.60 -3.77
N MET A 429 20.32 8.96 -4.88
CA MET A 429 20.82 9.33 -6.21
C MET A 429 20.45 10.76 -6.61
N ASN A 430 19.21 11.20 -6.31
CA ASN A 430 18.75 12.56 -6.60
C ASN A 430 19.58 13.66 -5.91
N TYR A 431 20.32 13.32 -4.85
CA TYR A 431 21.16 14.25 -4.07
C TYR A 431 22.65 13.90 -4.12
N ASN A 432 23.07 13.12 -5.11
CA ASN A 432 24.47 12.74 -5.36
C ASN A 432 25.13 11.87 -4.27
N HIS A 433 24.34 11.17 -3.44
CA HIS A 433 24.83 10.21 -2.45
C HIS A 433 25.15 8.84 -3.07
N HIS A 434 25.89 8.84 -4.19
CA HIS A 434 26.07 7.67 -5.06
C HIS A 434 26.68 6.46 -4.36
N SER A 435 27.69 6.67 -3.50
CA SER A 435 28.38 5.59 -2.80
C SER A 435 27.44 4.82 -1.87
N LEU A 436 26.63 5.54 -1.08
CA LEU A 436 25.66 4.92 -0.17
C LEU A 436 24.53 4.24 -0.95
N ALA A 437 24.01 4.90 -2.00
CA ALA A 437 22.98 4.32 -2.86
C ALA A 437 23.45 3.00 -3.48
N LYS A 438 24.68 2.97 -4.02
CA LYS A 438 25.28 1.76 -4.60
C LYS A 438 25.43 0.64 -3.58
N LYS A 439 25.90 0.96 -2.36
CA LYS A 439 26.03 -0.02 -1.28
C LYS A 439 24.68 -0.63 -0.87
N ILE A 440 23.62 0.17 -0.79
CA ILE A 440 22.26 -0.30 -0.51
C ILE A 440 21.78 -1.25 -1.63
N LYS A 441 21.96 -0.85 -2.89
CA LYS A 441 21.64 -1.67 -4.06
C LYS A 441 22.34 -3.02 -4.00
N GLU A 442 23.66 -3.02 -3.79
CA GLU A 442 24.48 -4.24 -3.74
C GLU A 442 24.06 -5.18 -2.60
N ASN A 443 23.83 -4.64 -1.40
CA ASN A 443 23.38 -5.42 -0.24
C ASN A 443 22.00 -6.06 -0.48
N TRP A 444 21.05 -5.29 -1.02
CA TRP A 444 19.71 -5.79 -1.33
C TRP A 444 19.73 -6.88 -2.40
N MET A 445 20.43 -6.63 -3.52
CA MET A 445 20.53 -7.60 -4.62
C MET A 445 21.22 -8.89 -4.16
N SER A 446 22.28 -8.79 -3.37
CA SER A 446 22.96 -9.96 -2.78
C SER A 446 22.04 -10.79 -1.88
N ALA A 447 21.21 -10.14 -1.05
CA ALA A 447 20.23 -10.84 -0.23
C ALA A 447 19.15 -11.54 -1.08
N ASN A 448 18.66 -10.90 -2.14
CA ASN A 448 17.73 -11.52 -3.08
C ASN A 448 18.35 -12.73 -3.77
N GLU A 449 19.56 -12.58 -4.29
CA GLU A 449 20.30 -13.63 -5.00
C GLU A 449 20.57 -14.84 -4.12
N LYS A 450 20.96 -14.61 -2.87
CA LYS A 450 21.18 -15.68 -1.88
C LYS A 450 19.92 -16.48 -1.60
N VAL A 451 18.78 -15.81 -1.36
CA VAL A 451 17.50 -16.49 -1.12
C VAL A 451 17.01 -17.20 -2.38
N TYR A 452 17.18 -16.59 -3.55
CA TYR A 452 16.82 -17.22 -4.81
C TYR A 452 17.67 -18.47 -5.07
N ALA A 453 18.98 -18.41 -4.84
CA ALA A 453 19.86 -19.57 -4.98
C ALA A 453 19.47 -20.73 -4.04
N ALA A 454 18.99 -20.41 -2.84
CA ALA A 454 18.59 -21.41 -1.84
C ALA A 454 17.18 -21.99 -2.07
N SER A 455 16.23 -21.19 -2.56
CA SER A 455 14.81 -21.55 -2.60
C SER A 455 14.21 -21.61 -4.00
N GLY A 456 14.87 -21.01 -4.99
CA GLY A 456 14.34 -20.76 -6.33
C GLY A 456 13.23 -19.70 -6.36
N LYS A 457 13.02 -18.92 -5.30
CA LYS A 457 11.89 -17.98 -5.20
C LYS A 457 12.35 -16.59 -4.78
N MET A 458 11.61 -15.59 -5.25
CA MET A 458 11.66 -14.22 -4.76
C MET A 458 10.53 -14.03 -3.74
N MET A 459 10.84 -13.35 -2.64
CA MET A 459 9.94 -13.20 -1.50
C MET A 459 9.31 -11.80 -1.48
N GLU A 460 8.18 -11.67 -0.78
CA GLU A 460 7.54 -10.38 -0.49
C GLU A 460 8.47 -9.42 0.27
N LYS A 461 9.13 -9.93 1.32
CA LYS A 461 10.05 -9.18 2.20
C LYS A 461 11.23 -10.03 2.68
N TYR A 462 12.29 -9.36 3.12
CA TYR A 462 13.58 -9.99 3.49
C TYR A 462 14.03 -9.55 4.88
N ASN A 463 14.64 -10.46 5.65
CA ASN A 463 15.39 -10.08 6.84
C ASN A 463 16.71 -9.46 6.36
N VAL A 464 16.85 -8.15 6.50
CA VAL A 464 18.02 -7.42 6.01
C VAL A 464 19.14 -7.34 7.04
N MET A 465 18.85 -7.65 8.31
CA MET A 465 19.85 -7.68 9.39
C MET A 465 20.61 -9.01 9.39
N ASP A 466 19.90 -10.14 9.27
CA ASP A 466 20.47 -11.48 9.13
C ASP A 466 19.93 -12.18 7.87
N THR A 467 20.73 -12.11 6.80
CA THR A 467 20.43 -12.69 5.49
C THR A 467 20.43 -14.22 5.45
N ASN A 468 20.67 -14.91 6.57
CA ASN A 468 20.52 -16.36 6.68
C ASN A 468 19.14 -16.80 7.16
N THR A 469 18.33 -15.86 7.66
CA THR A 469 17.02 -16.14 8.23
C THR A 469 15.89 -15.65 7.35
N LYS A 470 14.74 -16.31 7.44
CA LYS A 470 13.54 -15.86 6.74
C LYS A 470 12.98 -14.62 7.40
N ALA A 471 12.49 -13.69 6.59
CA ALA A 471 11.66 -12.59 7.07
C ALA A 471 10.34 -13.13 7.64
N GLY A 472 9.75 -12.41 8.58
CA GLY A 472 8.51 -12.80 9.25
C GLY A 472 7.77 -11.61 9.85
N GLY A 473 6.92 -11.86 10.84
CA GLY A 473 6.13 -10.84 11.52
C GLY A 473 4.88 -10.41 10.76
N GLY A 474 3.99 -9.71 11.48
CA GLY A 474 2.64 -9.36 11.00
C GLY A 474 1.63 -10.50 11.18
N GLU A 475 0.49 -10.36 10.51
CA GLU A 475 -0.70 -11.22 10.70
C GLU A 475 -0.73 -12.44 9.76
N TYR A 476 0.19 -12.54 8.80
CA TYR A 476 0.21 -13.64 7.82
C TYR A 476 1.64 -14.09 7.47
N PRO A 477 1.82 -15.34 6.97
CA PRO A 477 3.13 -15.85 6.53
C PRO A 477 3.72 -15.05 5.36
N ASN A 478 5.05 -15.03 5.23
CA ASN A 478 5.73 -14.38 4.09
C ASN A 478 5.26 -14.99 2.74
N GLN A 479 4.98 -14.14 1.75
CA GLN A 479 4.45 -14.58 0.46
C GLN A 479 5.54 -14.82 -0.60
N ASP A 480 5.25 -15.76 -1.50
CA ASP A 480 6.09 -16.10 -2.66
C ASP A 480 5.62 -15.34 -3.91
N GLY A 481 6.57 -14.90 -4.74
CA GLY A 481 6.24 -14.25 -6.01
C GLY A 481 7.37 -13.33 -6.46
N PHE A 482 7.54 -12.12 -5.93
CA PHE A 482 6.48 -11.19 -5.51
C PHE A 482 6.62 -9.95 -6.39
N GLY A 483 5.50 -9.42 -6.91
CA GLY A 483 5.47 -8.42 -7.99
C GLY A 483 6.49 -7.29 -7.85
N TRP A 484 6.48 -6.57 -6.71
CA TRP A 484 7.45 -5.48 -6.48
C TRP A 484 8.90 -5.95 -6.35
N THR A 485 9.17 -7.17 -5.89
CA THR A 485 10.53 -7.61 -5.53
C THR A 485 11.23 -7.93 -6.83
N ASN A 486 10.51 -8.65 -7.69
CA ASN A 486 10.89 -8.97 -9.04
C ASN A 486 11.19 -7.68 -9.82
N ALA A 487 10.25 -6.73 -9.78
CA ALA A 487 10.38 -5.51 -10.55
C ALA A 487 11.49 -4.59 -10.04
N VAL A 488 11.62 -4.40 -8.72
CA VAL A 488 12.69 -3.59 -8.13
C VAL A 488 14.06 -4.22 -8.36
N TYR A 489 14.19 -5.56 -8.27
CA TYR A 489 15.44 -6.24 -8.61
C TYR A 489 15.83 -5.98 -10.07
N LEU A 490 14.90 -6.14 -11.02
CA LEU A 490 15.15 -5.83 -12.43
C LEU A 490 15.53 -4.36 -12.63
N LYS A 491 14.81 -3.43 -12.01
CA LYS A 491 15.08 -2.00 -12.16
C LYS A 491 16.46 -1.64 -11.62
N LEU A 492 16.80 -2.10 -10.41
CA LEU A 492 18.12 -1.87 -9.81
C LEU A 492 19.24 -2.49 -10.64
N LEU A 493 19.05 -3.69 -11.19
CA LEU A 493 20.05 -4.34 -12.06
C LEU A 493 20.40 -3.48 -13.29
N ASN A 494 19.47 -2.64 -13.76
CA ASN A 494 19.61 -1.82 -14.97
C ASN A 494 19.94 -0.33 -14.71
N GLU A 495 20.19 0.06 -13.46
CA GLU A 495 20.71 1.39 -13.06
C GLU A 495 22.20 1.29 -12.75
#